data_AF-A0A6B1D6G1-F1
#
_entry.id   AF-A0A6B1D6G1-F1
#
_cell.length_a   1.000
_cell.length_b   1.000
_cell.length_c   1.000
_cell.angle_alpha   90.00
_cell.angle_beta   90.00
_cell.angle_gamma   90.00
#
_symmetry.space_group_name_H-M   'P 1'
#
loop_
_entity.id
_entity.type
_entity.pdbx_description
1 polymer ?
#
loop_
_entity_poly.entity_id
_entity_poly.type
_entity_poly.pdbx_seq_one_letter_code
_entity_poly.pdbx_strand_id
1 'polypeptide(L)' 'MNYAAYRKAGFPISSGTVESAAKTLIQQRMKQAGMRWSQNGAQAMLALRARLLSQRWHEIPI' A
#
# COMPACT_ATOMS: atom_id res chain seq x y z
N MET A 1 11.01 -3.07 -23.03
CA MET A 1 9.73 -2.94 -22.28
C MET A 1 8.70 -2.33 -23.23
N ASN A 2 7.69 -3.08 -23.69
CA ASN A 2 6.78 -2.63 -24.76
C ASN A 2 5.64 -1.76 -24.21
N TYR A 3 5.96 -0.51 -23.89
CA TYR A 3 5.02 0.46 -23.33
C TYR A 3 3.76 0.69 -24.18
N ALA A 4 3.87 0.59 -25.51
CA ALA A 4 2.73 0.77 -26.41
C ALA A 4 1.73 -0.38 -26.30
N ALA A 5 2.21 -1.63 -26.21
CA ALA A 5 1.36 -2.81 -26.02
C ALA A 5 0.60 -2.75 -24.67
N TYR A 6 1.28 -2.35 -23.60
CA TYR A 6 0.64 -2.23 -22.29
C TYR A 6 -0.40 -1.10 -22.21
N ARG A 7 -0.18 0.01 -22.95
CA ARG A 7 -1.16 1.10 -23.05
C ARG A 7 -2.40 0.68 -23.81
N LYS A 8 -2.21 -0.08 -24.89
CA LYS A 8 -3.30 -0.61 -25.73
C LYS A 8 -4.12 -1.68 -25.00
N ALA A 9 -3.49 -2.44 -24.10
CA ALA A 9 -4.14 -3.43 -23.24
C ALA A 9 -4.78 -2.82 -21.98
N GLY A 10 -4.74 -1.49 -21.80
CA GLY A 10 -5.38 -0.80 -20.67
C GLY A 10 -4.68 -1.01 -19.32
N PHE A 11 -3.45 -1.52 -19.30
CA PHE A 11 -2.72 -1.67 -18.05
C PHE A 11 -2.38 -0.30 -17.46
N PRO A 12 -2.53 -0.13 -16.14
CA PRO A 12 -2.08 1.09 -15.47
C PRO A 12 -0.55 1.16 -15.54
N ILE A 13 -0.05 1.93 -16.51
CA ILE A 13 1.39 2.14 -16.71
C ILE A 13 1.93 3.21 -15.74
N SER A 14 1.04 3.97 -15.11
CA SER A 14 1.43 4.96 -14.10
C SER A 14 1.64 4.27 -12.77
N SER A 15 2.86 4.33 -12.23
CA SER A 15 3.17 3.93 -10.86
C SER A 15 2.65 4.93 -9.82
N GLY A 16 2.15 6.10 -10.23
CA GLY A 16 1.82 7.20 -9.31
C GLY A 16 0.83 6.81 -8.21
N THR A 17 -0.19 6.01 -8.52
CA THR A 17 -1.15 5.51 -7.51
C THR A 17 -0.49 4.54 -6.53
N VAL A 18 0.40 3.67 -7.02
CA VAL A 18 1.15 2.71 -6.19
C VAL A 18 2.17 3.42 -5.31
N GLU A 19 2.87 4.41 -5.84
CA GLU A 19 3.83 5.23 -5.11
C GLU A 19 3.15 6.10 -4.04
N SER A 20 2.01 6.70 -4.38
CA SER A 20 1.18 7.45 -3.43
C SER A 20 0.66 6.55 -2.31
N ALA A 21 0.23 5.34 -2.65
CA ALA A 21 -0.15 4.34 -1.66
C ALA A 21 1.05 3.98 -0.76
N ALA A 22 2.23 3.69 -1.32
CA ALA A 22 3.42 3.38 -0.52
C ALA A 22 3.83 4.53 0.43
N LYS A 23 3.70 5.79 -0.02
CA LYS A 23 3.96 6.97 0.82
C LYS A 23 2.96 7.07 1.98
N THR A 24 1.67 6.85 1.72
CA THR A 24 0.59 7.05 2.69
C THR A 24 0.40 5.85 3.64
N LEU A 25 0.54 4.64 3.14
CA LEU A 25 0.44 3.40 3.92
C LEU A 25 1.70 3.14 4.73
N ILE A 26 2.84 3.07 4.03
CA ILE A 26 4.08 2.56 4.62
C ILE A 26 4.82 3.70 5.31
N GLN A 27 5.16 4.76 4.57
CA GLN A 27 6.07 5.79 5.11
C GLN A 27 5.46 6.55 6.29
N GLN A 28 4.19 6.95 6.19
CA GLN A 28 3.51 7.68 7.28
C GLN A 28 3.46 6.89 8.60
N ARG A 29 3.38 5.55 8.55
CA ARG A 29 3.27 4.75 9.79
C ARG A 29 4.57 4.12 10.22
N MET A 30 5.38 3.65 9.28
CA MET A 30 6.53 2.78 9.56
C MET A 30 7.84 3.55 9.70
N LYS A 31 7.97 4.76 9.13
CA LYS A 31 9.21 5.55 9.12
C LYS A 31 9.26 6.67 10.17
N GLN A 32 8.46 6.61 11.23
CA GLN A 32 8.51 7.61 12.30
C GLN A 32 9.69 7.34 13.24
N ALA A 33 10.14 8.37 13.94
CA ALA A 33 11.30 8.30 14.84
C ALA A 33 11.10 7.22 15.93
N GLY A 34 12.16 6.45 16.20
CA GLY A 34 12.17 5.42 17.24
C GLY A 34 11.37 4.15 16.94
N MET A 35 10.74 4.05 15.76
CA MET A 35 9.95 2.86 15.44
C MET A 35 10.82 1.67 15.05
N ARG A 36 10.53 0.52 15.66
CA ARG A 36 11.12 -0.77 15.32
C ARG A 36 9.99 -1.75 15.07
N TRP A 37 10.09 -2.47 13.96
CA TRP A 37 9.09 -3.44 13.55
C TRP A 37 9.73 -4.79 13.30
N SER A 38 9.11 -5.84 13.81
CA SER A 38 9.33 -7.18 13.27
C SER A 38 8.61 -7.29 11.92
N GLN A 39 9.04 -8.20 11.04
CA GLN A 39 8.35 -8.41 9.75
C GLN A 39 6.87 -8.72 9.94
N ASN A 40 6.54 -9.64 10.86
CA ASN A 40 5.16 -10.02 11.16
C ASN A 40 4.35 -8.83 11.70
N GLY A 41 4.93 -8.04 12.62
CA GLY A 41 4.27 -6.86 13.18
C GLY A 41 4.04 -5.75 12.15
N ALA A 42 5.03 -5.50 11.29
CA ALA A 42 4.90 -4.56 10.18
C ALA A 42 3.77 -4.98 9.23
N GLN A 43 3.74 -6.26 8.84
CA GLN A 43 2.75 -6.78 7.91
C GLN A 43 1.33 -6.72 8.48
N ALA A 44 1.14 -7.12 9.74
CA ALA A 44 -0.16 -7.00 10.42
C ALA A 44 -0.64 -5.54 10.48
N MET A 45 0.25 -4.61 10.84
CA MET A 45 -0.09 -3.18 10.89
C MET A 45 -0.41 -2.59 9.52
N LEU A 46 0.34 -2.96 8.49
CA LEU A 46 0.08 -2.52 7.12
C LEU A 46 -1.25 -3.07 6.60
N ALA A 47 -1.59 -4.32 6.89
CA ALA A 47 -2.88 -4.90 6.52
C ALA A 47 -4.04 -4.13 7.15
N LEU A 48 -3.94 -3.84 8.45
CA LEU A 48 -4.93 -3.05 9.18
C LEU A 48 -5.08 -1.64 8.58
N ARG A 49 -3.96 -0.97 8.33
CA ARG A 49 -3.95 0.40 7.77
C ARG A 49 -4.46 0.43 6.32
N ALA A 50 -4.21 -0.60 5.54
CA ALA A 50 -4.73 -0.73 4.17
C ALA A 50 -6.26 -0.78 4.19
N ARG A 51 -6.85 -1.59 5.07
CA ARG A 51 -8.31 -1.64 5.22
C ARG A 51 -8.90 -0.34 5.73
N LEU A 52 -8.24 0.32 6.68
CA LEU A 52 -8.66 1.63 7.17
C LEU A 52 -8.69 2.68 6.05
N LEU A 53 -7.60 2.82 5.29
CA LEU A 53 -7.49 3.83 4.22
C LEU A 53 -8.37 3.52 3.01
N SER A 54 -8.68 2.25 2.76
CA SER A 54 -9.63 1.83 1.74
C SER A 54 -11.09 1.81 2.22
N GLN A 55 -11.39 2.28 3.44
CA GLN A 55 -12.74 2.25 4.05
C GLN A 55 -13.35 0.84 4.18
N ARG A 56 -12.51 -0.21 4.16
CA ARG A 56 -12.89 -1.63 4.24
C ARG A 56 -12.70 -2.21 5.64
N TRP A 57 -12.84 -1.37 6.66
CA TRP A 57 -12.67 -1.77 8.06
C TRP A 57 -13.64 -2.87 8.49
N HIS A 58 -14.87 -2.81 7.99
CA HIS A 58 -15.96 -3.73 8.33
C HIS A 58 -15.77 -5.15 7.76
N GLU A 59 -14.79 -5.37 6.88
CA GLU A 59 -14.47 -6.67 6.32
C GLU A 59 -13.45 -7.45 7.17
N ILE A 60 -13.03 -6.92 8.32
CA ILE A 60 -12.12 -7.62 9.23
C ILE A 60 -12.93 -8.69 9.96
N PRO A 61 -12.62 -9.99 9.78
CA PRO A 61 -13.18 -11.03 10.63
C PRO A 61 -12.65 -10.79 12.06
N ILE A 62 -13.56 -10.41 12.95
CA ILE A 62 -13.32 -10.31 14.40
C ILE A 62 -13.38 -11.69 15.05
#